data_AF-A0A1H6FXR5-F1
#
_entry.id   AF-A0A1H6FXR5-F1
#
_cell.length_a   1.000
_cell.length_b   1.000
_cell.length_c   1.000
_cell.angle_alpha   90.00
_cell.angle_beta   90.00
_cell.angle_gamma   90.00
#
_symmetry.space_group_name_H-M   'P 1'
#
loop_
_entity.id
_entity.type
_entity.pdbx_description
1 polymer ?
#
loop_
_entity_poly.entity_id
_entity_poly.type
_entity_poly.pdbx_seq_one_letter_code
_entity_poly.pdbx_strand_id
1 'polypeptide(L)'
;METEPAIRHATQMLLGGWRHLSPRLQKFYIAGLFMYVLGFIIALLAFSGALNLSNSEVVGAPAAGIAFIGLVTISSLSTNARRAAEEEKVEAAEVRARENPDRSQYTWDVARLKLESYLDRNLGHVTAIFVLTTVVMLFGMALVGLGVWRAIDEPGAITMPILAAASGVLVQAIGGTFLIIYRSTMDQAKNYVVVLERINAVGMSINIIESIEAGDATSRNKARAELARELLGMYSQPSRPAAE
;
A
#
# COMPACT_ATOMS: atom_id res chain seq x y z
N MET A 1 2.01 22.58 14.28
CA MET A 1 3.35 21.97 14.18
C MET A 1 3.31 20.43 14.36
N GLU A 2 2.19 19.76 14.10
CA GLU A 2 2.00 18.31 14.39
C GLU A 2 2.10 17.37 13.16
N THR A 3 2.49 17.88 11.99
CA THR A 3 2.56 17.06 10.76
C THR A 3 3.87 16.26 10.64
N GLU A 4 4.90 16.62 11.40
CA GLU A 4 6.22 15.98 11.34
C GLU A 4 6.22 14.49 11.72
N PRO A 5 5.51 14.02 12.77
CA PRO A 5 5.48 12.59 13.11
C PRO A 5 4.73 11.75 12.09
N ALA A 6 3.65 12.28 11.48
CA ALA A 6 2.87 11.55 10.47
C ALA A 6 3.66 11.35 9.17
N ILE A 7 4.42 12.36 8.75
CA ILE A 7 5.29 12.27 7.55
C ILE A 7 6.44 11.29 7.80
N ARG A 8 7.04 11.29 8.99
CA ARG A 8 8.09 10.31 9.36
C ARG A 8 7.53 8.88 9.42
N HIS A 9 6.31 8.69 9.91
CA HIS A 9 5.70 7.37 9.97
C HIS A 9 5.27 6.85 8.58
N ALA A 10 4.75 7.73 7.72
CA ALA A 10 4.41 7.40 6.32
C ALA A 10 5.66 7.09 5.49
N THR A 11 6.74 7.86 5.65
CA THR A 11 8.02 7.58 4.99
C THR A 11 8.65 6.28 5.50
N GLN A 12 8.57 5.98 6.80
CA GLN A 12 9.04 4.71 7.36
C GLN A 12 8.18 3.51 6.91
N MET A 13 6.87 3.66 6.75
CA MET A 13 6.00 2.62 6.18
C MET A 13 6.28 2.38 4.70
N LEU A 14 6.49 3.45 3.93
CA LEU A 14 6.91 3.34 2.53
C LEU A 14 8.27 2.67 2.40
N LEU A 15 9.25 3.05 3.23
CA LEU A 15 10.57 2.42 3.30
C LEU A 15 10.53 0.97 3.81
N GLY A 16 9.56 0.64 4.67
CA GLY A 16 9.34 -0.70 5.21
C GLY A 16 8.76 -1.66 4.16
N GLY A 17 7.68 -1.27 3.48
CA GLY A 17 7.13 -2.02 2.35
C GLY A 17 8.11 -2.13 1.18
N TRP A 18 8.92 -1.07 0.98
CA TRP A 18 10.03 -1.09 0.04
C TRP A 18 11.02 -2.20 0.39
N ARG A 19 11.55 -2.22 1.62
CA ARG A 19 12.55 -3.20 2.13
C ARG A 19 12.17 -4.68 1.97
N HIS A 20 10.89 -5.01 1.77
CA HIS A 20 10.41 -6.39 1.58
C HIS A 20 10.23 -6.80 0.11
N LEU A 21 10.36 -5.88 -0.85
CA LEU A 21 10.67 -6.26 -2.23
C LEU A 21 12.12 -6.74 -2.29
N SER A 22 12.39 -7.77 -3.10
CA SER A 22 13.77 -8.18 -3.34
C SER A 22 14.57 -6.95 -3.81
N PRO A 23 15.82 -6.74 -3.35
CA PRO A 23 16.61 -5.56 -3.68
C PRO A 23 16.83 -5.43 -5.21
N ARG A 24 16.61 -6.51 -5.97
CA ARG A 24 16.54 -6.49 -7.43
C ARG A 24 15.23 -5.90 -7.94
N LEU A 25 14.07 -6.36 -7.46
CA LEU A 25 12.76 -5.82 -7.88
C LEU A 25 12.58 -4.35 -7.53
N GLN A 26 13.07 -3.90 -6.37
CA GLN A 26 13.06 -2.48 -6.00
C GLN A 26 13.79 -1.61 -7.04
N LYS A 27 15.01 -2.04 -7.41
CA LYS A 27 15.82 -1.35 -8.42
C LYS A 27 15.12 -1.34 -9.78
N PHE A 28 14.45 -2.43 -10.15
CA PHE A 28 13.67 -2.49 -11.40
C PHE A 28 12.44 -1.60 -11.38
N TYR A 29 11.74 -1.47 -10.24
CA TYR A 29 10.59 -0.57 -10.10
C TYR A 29 11.00 0.90 -10.16
N ILE A 30 12.06 1.30 -9.45
CA ILE A 30 12.60 2.66 -9.53
C ILE A 30 13.09 2.93 -10.95
N ALA A 31 13.87 2.02 -11.54
CA ALA A 31 14.39 2.19 -12.88
C ALA A 31 13.26 2.26 -13.93
N GLY A 32 12.22 1.43 -13.79
CA GLY A 32 11.06 1.41 -14.68
C GLY A 32 10.20 2.66 -14.57
N LEU A 33 9.89 3.10 -13.35
CA LEU A 33 9.16 4.34 -13.12
C LEU A 33 9.97 5.56 -13.61
N PHE A 34 11.27 5.57 -13.32
CA PHE A 34 12.18 6.62 -13.79
C PHE A 34 12.26 6.65 -15.31
N MET A 35 12.43 5.50 -15.98
CA MET A 35 12.44 5.38 -17.44
C MET A 35 11.10 5.78 -18.06
N TYR A 36 9.98 5.46 -17.42
CA TYR A 36 8.65 5.86 -17.88
C TYR A 36 8.46 7.38 -17.78
N VAL A 37 8.78 7.97 -16.63
CA VAL A 37 8.70 9.42 -16.42
C VAL A 37 9.68 10.15 -17.35
N LEU A 38 10.90 9.63 -17.50
CA LEU A 38 11.91 10.19 -18.38
C LEU A 38 11.47 10.09 -19.85
N GLY A 39 10.97 8.93 -20.29
CA GLY A 39 10.44 8.74 -21.64
C GLY A 39 9.22 9.62 -21.92
N PHE A 40 8.35 9.81 -20.93
CA PHE A 40 7.23 10.72 -21.03
C PHE A 40 7.68 12.18 -21.13
N ILE A 41 8.65 12.62 -20.32
CA ILE A 41 9.23 13.96 -20.40
C ILE A 41 9.89 14.18 -21.76
N ILE A 42 10.67 13.23 -22.27
CA ILE A 42 11.30 13.30 -23.59
C ILE A 42 10.25 13.41 -24.68
N ALA A 43 9.18 12.59 -24.63
CA ALA A 43 8.07 12.67 -25.58
C ALA A 43 7.35 14.03 -25.53
N LEU A 44 7.17 14.60 -24.34
CA LEU A 44 6.59 15.93 -24.14
C LEU A 44 7.49 17.03 -24.71
N LEU A 45 8.79 16.96 -24.47
CA LEU A 45 9.78 17.89 -25.00
C LEU A 45 9.89 17.79 -26.54
N ALA A 46 9.83 16.59 -27.09
CA ALA A 46 9.78 16.33 -28.53
C ALA A 46 8.51 16.91 -29.17
N PHE A 47 7.34 16.65 -28.58
CA PHE A 47 6.07 17.20 -29.05
C PHE A 47 6.04 18.73 -28.98
N SER A 48 6.74 19.31 -28.00
CA SER A 48 6.89 20.76 -27.88
C SER A 48 7.86 21.38 -28.91
N GLY A 49 8.48 20.60 -29.80
CA GLY A 49 9.46 21.13 -30.75
C GLY A 49 10.75 21.67 -30.10
N ALA A 50 10.87 21.60 -28.77
CA ALA A 50 12.06 21.97 -28.02
C ALA A 50 13.25 21.05 -28.33
N LEU A 51 12.95 19.82 -28.74
CA LEU A 51 13.93 18.88 -29.26
C LEU A 51 13.66 18.68 -30.76
N ASN A 52 14.62 19.09 -31.59
CA ASN A 52 14.56 18.91 -33.05
C ASN A 52 14.97 17.48 -33.41
N LEU A 53 14.06 16.54 -33.17
CA LEU A 53 14.33 15.12 -33.23
C LEU A 53 13.93 14.59 -34.60
N SER A 54 14.94 14.16 -35.36
CA SER A 54 14.78 13.45 -36.64
C SER A 54 13.90 12.19 -36.48
N ASN A 55 13.34 11.70 -37.59
CA ASN A 55 12.32 10.63 -37.71
C ASN A 55 12.59 9.29 -36.95
N SER A 56 13.72 9.11 -36.27
CA SER A 56 14.02 7.94 -35.44
C SER A 56 13.39 7.96 -34.03
N GLU A 57 12.82 9.08 -33.57
CA GLU A 57 12.34 9.21 -32.18
C GLU A 57 10.84 8.94 -31.95
N VAL A 58 10.08 8.72 -33.02
CA VAL A 58 8.70 8.17 -32.96
C VAL A 58 8.69 6.73 -32.41
N VAL A 59 9.85 6.06 -32.35
CA VAL A 59 10.03 4.69 -31.83
C VAL A 59 10.22 4.66 -30.30
N GLY A 60 10.68 5.74 -29.67
CA GLY A 60 11.00 5.77 -28.24
C GLY A 60 9.78 5.69 -27.32
N ALA A 61 8.71 6.41 -27.67
CA ALA A 61 7.46 6.41 -26.91
C ALA A 61 6.77 5.02 -26.87
N PRO A 62 6.60 4.28 -27.99
CA PRO A 62 6.05 2.93 -27.94
C PRO A 62 6.97 1.94 -27.23
N ALA A 63 8.30 2.09 -27.32
CA ALA A 63 9.25 1.25 -26.58
C ALA A 63 9.11 1.43 -25.05
N ALA A 64 8.93 2.66 -24.58
CA ALA A 64 8.67 2.95 -23.16
C ALA A 64 7.32 2.38 -22.70
N GLY A 65 6.29 2.46 -23.56
CA GLY A 65 4.98 1.82 -23.31
C GLY A 65 5.07 0.31 -23.19
N ILE A 66 5.79 -0.35 -24.11
CA ILE A 66 6.02 -1.81 -24.07
C ILE A 66 6.83 -2.21 -22.83
N ALA A 67 7.86 -1.45 -22.48
CA ALA A 67 8.64 -1.70 -21.26
C ALA A 67 7.78 -1.56 -19.99
N PHE A 68 6.90 -0.56 -19.94
CA PHE A 68 5.96 -0.38 -18.83
C PHE A 68 4.96 -1.54 -18.73
N ILE A 69 4.36 -1.95 -19.84
CA ILE A 69 3.44 -3.11 -19.88
C ILE A 69 4.17 -4.39 -19.45
N GLY A 70 5.40 -4.60 -19.92
CA GLY A 70 6.23 -5.73 -19.50
C GLY A 70 6.51 -5.73 -18.00
N LEU A 71 6.85 -4.57 -17.43
CA LEU A 71 7.05 -4.38 -15.99
C LEU A 71 5.78 -4.66 -15.17
N VAL A 72 4.63 -4.14 -15.61
CA VAL A 72 3.32 -4.38 -14.97
C VAL A 72 2.98 -5.87 -15.02
N THR A 73 3.24 -6.53 -16.15
CA THR A 73 2.95 -7.97 -16.32
C THR A 73 3.84 -8.84 -15.44
N ILE A 74 5.15 -8.56 -15.39
CA ILE A 74 6.11 -9.26 -14.51
C ILE A 74 5.75 -9.05 -13.04
N SER A 75 5.38 -7.82 -12.67
CA SER A 75 4.93 -7.50 -11.31
C SER A 75 3.68 -8.29 -10.93
N SER A 76 2.68 -8.32 -11.82
CA SER A 76 1.43 -9.08 -11.63
C SER A 76 1.69 -10.58 -11.40
N LEU A 77 2.56 -11.19 -12.23
CA LEU A 77 2.94 -12.60 -12.07
C LEU A 77 3.60 -12.87 -10.72
N SER A 78 4.50 -11.98 -10.28
CA SER A 78 5.17 -12.12 -8.98
C SER A 78 4.22 -11.99 -7.79
N THR A 79 3.20 -11.13 -7.90
CA THR A 79 2.17 -10.99 -6.86
C THR A 79 1.25 -12.21 -6.79
N ASN A 80 0.94 -12.83 -7.93
CA ASN A 80 0.13 -14.05 -7.96
C ASN A 80 0.88 -15.23 -7.32
N ALA A 81 2.18 -15.36 -7.57
CA ALA A 81 3.00 -16.38 -6.92
C ALA A 81 3.06 -16.22 -5.40
N ARG A 82 3.14 -14.98 -4.90
CA ARG A 82 3.06 -14.69 -3.46
C ARG A 82 1.72 -15.06 -2.85
N ARG A 83 0.62 -14.69 -3.53
CA ARG A 83 -0.74 -15.02 -3.09
C ARG A 83 -0.93 -16.53 -2.98
N ALA A 84 -0.48 -17.28 -3.97
CA ALA A 84 -0.55 -18.74 -3.93
C ALA A 84 0.21 -19.32 -2.71
N ALA A 85 1.40 -18.81 -2.40
CA ALA A 85 2.17 -19.25 -1.24
C ALA A 85 1.55 -18.85 0.12
N GLU A 86 0.84 -17.72 0.19
CA GLU A 86 0.09 -17.32 1.38
C GLU A 86 -1.20 -18.15 1.55
N GLU A 87 -1.92 -18.40 0.46
CA GLU A 87 -3.10 -19.27 0.44
C GLU A 87 -2.76 -20.69 0.88
N GLU A 88 -1.63 -21.24 0.43
CA GLU A 88 -1.14 -22.56 0.85
C GLU A 88 -0.91 -22.62 2.37
N LYS A 89 -0.37 -21.56 2.99
CA LYS A 89 -0.18 -21.50 4.45
C LYS A 89 -1.50 -21.46 5.20
N VAL A 90 -2.49 -20.72 4.68
CA VAL A 90 -3.84 -20.66 5.25
C VAL A 90 -4.51 -22.03 5.13
N GLU A 91 -4.43 -22.67 3.97
CA GLU A 91 -4.99 -24.01 3.74
C GLU A 91 -4.35 -25.06 4.65
N ALA A 92 -3.02 -25.07 4.78
CA ALA A 92 -2.33 -25.96 5.70
C ALA A 92 -2.72 -25.73 7.17
N ALA A 93 -3.02 -24.48 7.57
CA ALA A 93 -3.57 -24.18 8.89
C ALA A 93 -5.03 -24.68 9.02
N GLU A 94 -5.84 -24.52 7.98
CA GLU A 94 -7.23 -25.01 7.97
C GLU A 94 -7.31 -26.54 8.07
N VAL A 95 -6.44 -27.26 7.36
CA VAL A 95 -6.34 -28.72 7.45
C VAL A 95 -6.00 -29.14 8.89
N ARG A 96 -4.97 -28.53 9.50
CA ARG A 96 -4.60 -28.81 10.90
C ARG A 96 -5.75 -28.54 11.88
N ALA A 97 -6.50 -27.46 11.67
CA ALA A 97 -7.66 -27.12 12.50
C ALA A 97 -8.83 -28.10 12.30
N ARG A 98 -9.05 -28.61 11.09
CA ARG A 98 -10.08 -29.63 10.81
C ARG A 98 -9.71 -30.99 11.39
N GLU A 99 -8.44 -31.36 11.33
CA GLU A 99 -7.94 -32.63 11.88
C GLU A 99 -7.94 -32.65 13.42
N ASN A 100 -7.86 -31.47 14.05
CA ASN A 100 -7.78 -31.33 15.51
C ASN A 100 -8.79 -30.29 16.02
N PRO A 101 -10.10 -30.55 15.92
CA PRO A 101 -11.15 -29.57 16.27
C PRO A 101 -11.23 -29.27 17.77
N ASP A 102 -10.64 -30.12 18.62
CA ASP A 102 -10.56 -29.97 20.07
C ASP A 102 -9.47 -28.97 20.52
N ARG A 103 -8.54 -28.63 19.62
CA ARG A 103 -7.44 -27.71 19.89
C ARG A 103 -7.77 -26.30 19.43
N SER A 104 -8.19 -25.47 20.38
CA SER A 104 -8.55 -24.06 20.16
C SER A 104 -7.45 -23.23 19.48
N GLN A 105 -6.18 -23.59 19.72
CA GLN A 105 -5.00 -22.96 19.11
C GLN A 105 -5.02 -23.02 17.57
N TYR A 106 -5.41 -24.14 16.96
CA TYR A 106 -5.38 -24.25 15.50
C TYR A 106 -6.47 -23.41 14.83
N THR A 107 -7.67 -23.35 15.42
CA THR A 107 -8.74 -22.45 14.93
C THR A 107 -8.33 -20.98 15.06
N TRP A 108 -7.64 -20.63 16.15
CA TRP A 108 -7.10 -19.29 16.34
C TRP A 108 -6.00 -18.96 15.32
N ASP A 109 -5.08 -19.88 15.05
CA ASP A 109 -4.01 -19.71 14.05
C ASP A 109 -4.60 -19.43 12.65
N VAL A 110 -5.65 -20.16 12.26
CA VAL A 110 -6.37 -19.91 11.00
C VAL A 110 -6.94 -18.50 10.95
N ALA A 111 -7.62 -18.07 12.03
CA ALA A 111 -8.21 -16.74 12.10
C ALA A 111 -7.15 -15.64 12.02
N ARG A 112 -6.03 -15.81 12.73
CA ARG A 112 -4.88 -14.89 12.68
C ARG A 112 -4.30 -14.81 11.27
N LEU A 113 -3.98 -15.94 10.64
CA LEU A 113 -3.36 -15.97 9.31
C LEU A 113 -4.26 -15.32 8.25
N LYS A 114 -5.58 -15.56 8.32
CA LYS A 114 -6.54 -14.88 7.45
C LYS A 114 -6.51 -13.36 7.68
N LEU A 115 -6.54 -12.91 8.93
CA LEU A 115 -6.52 -11.49 9.23
C LEU A 115 -5.21 -10.83 8.78
N GLU A 116 -4.07 -11.48 8.99
CA GLU A 116 -2.75 -11.05 8.54
C GLU A 116 -2.74 -10.88 7.02
N SER A 117 -3.25 -11.87 6.27
CA SER A 117 -3.40 -11.79 4.81
C SER A 117 -4.32 -10.63 4.37
N TYR A 118 -5.46 -10.42 5.04
CA TYR A 118 -6.34 -9.28 4.76
C TYR A 118 -5.64 -7.93 5.02
N LEU A 119 -4.90 -7.83 6.12
CA LEU A 119 -4.13 -6.64 6.48
C LEU A 119 -3.05 -6.34 5.44
N ASP A 120 -2.25 -7.34 5.07
CA ASP A 120 -1.18 -7.20 4.08
C ASP A 120 -1.73 -6.78 2.71
N ARG A 121 -2.87 -7.35 2.30
CA ARG A 121 -3.56 -6.96 1.07
C ARG A 121 -4.04 -5.51 1.13
N ASN A 122 -4.62 -5.08 2.26
CA ASN A 122 -5.04 -3.70 2.45
C ASN A 122 -3.86 -2.72 2.47
N LEU A 123 -2.75 -3.06 3.14
CA LEU A 123 -1.52 -2.25 3.14
C LEU A 123 -0.90 -2.15 1.74
N GLY A 124 -0.97 -3.22 0.95
CA GLY A 124 -0.62 -3.22 -0.47
C GLY A 124 -1.43 -2.21 -1.27
N HIS A 125 -2.76 -2.15 -1.07
CA HIS A 125 -3.62 -1.17 -1.71
C HIS A 125 -3.28 0.27 -1.29
N VAL A 126 -3.05 0.51 0.01
CA VAL A 126 -2.65 1.84 0.54
C VAL A 126 -1.38 2.33 -0.16
N THR A 127 -0.38 1.46 -0.27
CA THR A 127 0.89 1.79 -0.92
C THR A 127 0.70 2.08 -2.40
N ALA A 128 -0.13 1.30 -3.10
CA ALA A 128 -0.44 1.53 -4.51
C ALA A 128 -1.14 2.88 -4.74
N ILE A 129 -2.11 3.24 -3.90
CA ILE A 129 -2.80 4.55 -3.96
C ILE A 129 -1.78 5.68 -3.74
N PHE A 130 -0.89 5.56 -2.75
CA PHE A 130 0.15 6.56 -2.51
C PHE A 130 1.06 6.77 -3.72
N VAL A 131 1.57 5.68 -4.30
CA VAL A 131 2.46 5.75 -5.47
C VAL A 131 1.72 6.36 -6.66
N LEU A 132 0.50 5.91 -6.95
CA LEU A 132 -0.32 6.47 -8.02
C LEU A 132 -0.53 7.98 -7.82
N THR A 133 -0.91 8.39 -6.62
CA THR A 133 -1.13 9.80 -6.27
C THR A 133 0.13 10.62 -6.48
N THR A 134 1.27 10.12 -6.01
CA THR A 134 2.58 10.77 -6.18
C THR A 134 2.92 10.96 -7.65
N VAL A 135 2.73 9.93 -8.47
CA VAL A 135 2.97 10.00 -9.91
C VAL A 135 2.03 11.03 -10.55
N VAL A 136 0.72 10.96 -10.31
CA VAL A 136 -0.25 11.90 -10.86
C VAL A 136 0.08 13.35 -10.50
N MET A 137 0.46 13.63 -9.25
CA MET A 137 0.87 14.96 -8.82
C MET A 137 2.17 15.44 -9.48
N LEU A 138 3.15 14.55 -9.69
CA LEU A 138 4.37 14.89 -10.43
C LEU A 138 4.07 15.24 -11.89
N PHE A 139 3.18 14.50 -12.54
CA PHE A 139 2.72 14.80 -13.90
C PHE A 139 1.97 16.14 -13.96
N GLY A 140 1.06 16.38 -13.01
CA GLY A 140 0.35 17.65 -12.91
C GLY A 140 1.31 18.83 -12.74
N MET A 141 2.31 18.68 -11.87
CA MET A 141 3.37 19.69 -11.67
C MET A 141 4.20 19.92 -12.94
N ALA A 142 4.57 18.85 -13.65
CA ALA A 142 5.31 18.96 -14.90
C ALA A 142 4.53 19.72 -15.99
N LEU A 143 3.22 19.47 -16.12
CA LEU A 143 2.35 20.20 -17.05
C LEU A 143 2.26 21.69 -16.71
N VAL A 144 2.11 22.04 -15.43
CA VAL A 144 2.15 23.44 -14.99
C VAL A 144 3.50 24.07 -15.33
N GLY A 145 4.61 23.40 -15.01
CA GLY A 145 5.96 23.88 -15.30
C GLY A 145 6.19 24.11 -16.80
N LEU A 146 5.75 23.18 -17.65
CA LEU A 146 5.83 23.31 -19.11
C LEU A 146 4.97 24.46 -19.65
N GLY A 147 3.77 24.64 -19.11
CA GLY A 147 2.92 25.77 -19.45
C GLY A 147 3.60 27.10 -19.13
N VAL A 148 4.15 27.24 -17.93
CA VAL A 148 4.89 28.44 -17.51
C VAL A 148 6.12 28.67 -18.38
N TRP A 149 6.91 27.62 -18.64
CA TRP A 149 8.11 27.73 -19.46
C TRP A 149 7.79 28.20 -20.89
N ARG A 150 6.76 27.62 -21.52
CA ARG A 150 6.31 28.04 -22.87
C ARG A 150 5.76 29.46 -22.91
N ALA A 151 5.09 29.93 -21.84
CA ALA A 151 4.64 31.31 -21.77
C ALA A 151 5.80 32.32 -21.80
N ILE A 152 6.96 31.93 -21.24
CA ILE A 152 8.16 32.77 -21.20
C ILE A 152 8.88 32.76 -22.55
N ASP A 153 9.01 31.59 -23.18
CA ASP A 153 9.77 31.42 -24.44
C ASP A 153 9.03 31.98 -25.67
N GLU A 154 7.70 31.83 -25.71
CA GLU A 154 6.85 32.34 -26.79
C GLU A 154 5.74 33.28 -26.27
N PRO A 155 6.06 34.53 -25.88
CA PRO A 155 5.09 35.45 -25.26
C PRO A 155 3.89 35.79 -26.16
N GLY A 156 4.04 35.63 -27.48
CA GLY A 156 2.98 35.89 -28.47
C GLY A 156 1.96 34.76 -28.64
N ALA A 157 2.23 33.55 -28.12
CA ALA A 157 1.40 32.35 -28.32
C ALA A 157 0.81 31.83 -27.00
N ILE A 158 0.02 32.65 -26.30
CA ILE A 158 -0.46 32.37 -24.93
C ILE A 158 -1.44 31.20 -24.80
N THR A 159 -2.09 30.78 -25.89
CA THR A 159 -3.18 29.77 -25.83
C THR A 159 -2.68 28.40 -25.38
N MET A 160 -1.55 27.92 -25.90
CA MET A 160 -0.99 26.62 -25.50
C MET A 160 -0.44 26.60 -24.05
N PRO A 161 0.33 27.61 -23.60
CA PRO A 161 0.75 27.74 -22.21
C PRO A 161 -0.40 27.70 -21.21
N ILE A 162 -1.48 28.45 -21.46
CA ILE A 162 -2.64 28.51 -20.58
C ILE A 162 -3.33 27.15 -20.51
N LEU A 163 -3.50 26.47 -21.65
CA LEU A 163 -4.11 25.16 -21.69
C LEU A 163 -3.30 24.13 -20.90
N ALA A 164 -1.98 24.08 -21.10
CA ALA A 164 -1.09 23.17 -20.37
C ALA A 164 -1.11 23.43 -18.85
N ALA A 165 -1.04 24.70 -18.44
CA ALA A 165 -1.08 25.07 -17.03
C ALA A 165 -2.44 24.75 -16.40
N ALA A 166 -3.56 25.06 -17.07
CA ALA A 166 -4.90 24.75 -16.58
C ALA A 166 -5.13 23.24 -16.46
N SER A 167 -4.67 22.45 -17.43
CA SER A 167 -4.71 20.98 -17.35
C SER A 167 -3.87 20.46 -16.18
N GLY A 168 -2.66 21.01 -15.97
CA GLY A 168 -1.81 20.62 -14.84
C GLY A 168 -2.45 20.90 -13.48
N VAL A 169 -3.11 22.06 -13.31
CA VAL A 169 -3.87 22.40 -12.10
C VAL A 169 -5.03 21.42 -11.88
N LEU A 170 -5.76 21.06 -12.95
CA LEU A 170 -6.84 20.08 -12.86
C LEU A 170 -6.32 18.70 -12.43
N VAL A 171 -5.19 18.25 -12.99
CA VAL A 171 -4.53 16.99 -12.60
C VAL A 171 -4.10 17.02 -11.12
N GLN A 172 -3.60 18.16 -10.63
CA GLN A 172 -3.27 18.33 -9.21
C GLN A 172 -4.49 18.22 -8.29
N ALA A 173 -5.63 18.79 -8.70
CA ALA A 173 -6.87 18.67 -7.94
C ALA A 173 -7.31 17.20 -7.81
N ILE A 174 -7.17 16.40 -8.87
CA ILE A 174 -7.42 14.95 -8.84
C ILE A 174 -6.46 14.25 -7.88
N GLY A 175 -5.16 14.60 -7.94
CA GLY A 175 -4.15 14.08 -7.01
C GLY A 175 -4.50 14.36 -5.54
N GLY A 176 -4.99 15.56 -5.23
CA GLY A 176 -5.47 15.92 -3.90
C GLY A 176 -6.60 15.00 -3.40
N THR A 177 -7.57 14.68 -4.26
CA THR A 177 -8.67 13.74 -3.93
C THR A 177 -8.14 12.35 -3.59
N PHE A 178 -7.15 11.84 -4.34
CA PHE A 178 -6.54 10.55 -4.02
C PHE A 178 -5.79 10.57 -2.67
N LEU A 179 -5.23 11.72 -2.28
CA LEU A 179 -4.56 11.86 -0.99
C LEU A 179 -5.55 11.76 0.19
N ILE A 180 -6.79 12.23 0.02
CA ILE A 180 -7.87 12.04 0.99
C ILE A 180 -8.20 10.54 1.13
N ILE A 181 -8.33 9.84 0.01
CA ILE A 181 -8.60 8.39 0.01
C ILE A 181 -7.43 7.65 0.68
N TYR A 182 -6.19 7.98 0.34
CA TYR A 182 -5.00 7.42 0.98
C TYR A 182 -5.04 7.56 2.50
N ARG A 183 -5.38 8.75 3.01
CA ARG A 183 -5.49 9.00 4.45
C ARG A 183 -6.53 8.08 5.10
N SER A 184 -7.73 8.00 4.52
CA SER A 184 -8.80 7.14 5.03
C SER A 184 -8.38 5.66 5.05
N THR A 185 -7.79 5.15 3.97
CA THR A 185 -7.36 3.75 3.91
C THR A 185 -6.19 3.47 4.86
N MET A 186 -5.29 4.44 5.08
CA MET A 186 -4.21 4.30 6.06
C MET A 186 -4.75 4.23 7.49
N ASP A 187 -5.73 5.07 7.84
CA ASP A 187 -6.38 5.03 9.15
C ASP A 187 -7.09 3.68 9.38
N GLN A 188 -7.71 3.12 8.33
CA GLN A 188 -8.25 1.76 8.38
C GLN A 188 -7.17 0.70 8.62
N ALA A 189 -6.04 0.78 7.91
CA ALA A 189 -4.92 -0.14 8.08
C ALA A 189 -4.33 -0.10 9.51
N LYS A 190 -4.23 1.08 10.11
CA LYS A 190 -3.80 1.25 11.51
C LYS A 190 -4.73 0.52 12.48
N ASN A 191 -6.04 0.63 12.28
CA ASN A 191 -7.01 -0.07 13.13
C ASN A 191 -6.86 -1.59 13.02
N TYR A 192 -6.60 -2.13 11.82
CA TYR A 192 -6.36 -3.56 11.65
C TYR A 192 -5.08 -4.04 12.36
N VAL A 193 -3.99 -3.25 12.36
CA VAL A 193 -2.77 -3.58 13.11
C VAL A 193 -3.06 -3.69 14.61
N VAL A 194 -3.84 -2.75 15.16
CA VAL A 194 -4.23 -2.79 16.58
C VAL A 194 -5.05 -4.04 16.89
N VAL A 195 -5.95 -4.46 16.00
CA VAL A 195 -6.71 -5.70 16.17
C VAL A 195 -5.79 -6.92 16.11
N LEU A 196 -4.81 -6.95 15.20
CA LEU A 196 -3.84 -8.03 15.08
C LEU A 196 -2.97 -8.16 16.36
N GLU A 197 -2.52 -7.05 16.92
CA GLU A 197 -1.77 -7.01 18.18
C GLU A 197 -2.58 -7.60 19.33
N ARG A 198 -3.85 -7.20 19.46
CA ARG A 198 -4.77 -7.74 20.47
C ARG A 198 -4.99 -9.24 20.29
N ILE A 199 -5.22 -9.70 19.06
CA ILE A 199 -5.37 -11.12 18.77
C ILE A 199 -4.12 -11.87 19.19
N ASN A 200 -2.92 -11.39 18.85
CA ASN A 200 -1.65 -12.00 19.26
C ASN A 200 -1.51 -12.10 20.79
N ALA A 201 -1.87 -11.04 21.53
CA ALA A 201 -1.88 -11.06 22.99
C ALA A 201 -2.84 -12.14 23.54
N VAL A 202 -4.01 -12.30 22.93
CA VAL A 202 -4.98 -13.35 23.29
C VAL A 202 -4.42 -14.74 23.02
N GLY A 203 -3.79 -14.96 21.85
CA GLY A 203 -3.16 -16.24 21.50
C GLY A 203 -2.05 -16.64 22.49
N MET A 204 -1.19 -15.68 22.87
CA MET A 204 -0.19 -15.90 23.92
C MET A 204 -0.83 -16.24 25.26
N SER A 205 -1.94 -15.59 25.62
CA SER A 205 -2.65 -15.84 26.87
C SER A 205 -3.30 -17.24 26.90
N ILE A 206 -3.85 -17.70 25.77
CA ILE A 206 -4.38 -19.07 25.64
C ILE A 206 -3.27 -20.09 25.86
N ASN A 207 -2.11 -19.92 25.21
CA ASN A 207 -0.97 -20.82 25.36
C ASN A 207 -0.46 -20.88 26.81
N ILE A 208 -0.42 -19.74 27.52
CA ILE A 208 -0.05 -19.68 28.95
C ILE A 208 -1.10 -20.43 29.80
N ILE A 209 -2.38 -20.28 29.51
CA ILE A 209 -3.45 -20.98 30.25
C ILE A 209 -3.38 -22.50 30.01
N GLU A 210 -3.06 -22.92 28.79
CA GLU A 210 -2.92 -24.35 28.44
C GLU A 210 -1.68 -25.00 29.06
N SER A 211 -0.63 -24.23 29.35
CA SER A 211 0.59 -24.75 30.00
C SER A 211 0.47 -24.93 31.52
N ILE A 212 -0.60 -24.43 32.15
CA ILE A 212 -0.87 -24.64 33.59
C ILE A 212 -1.17 -26.13 33.83
N GLU A 213 -0.32 -26.81 34.62
CA GLU A 213 -0.37 -28.25 34.88
C GLU A 213 -1.77 -28.76 35.28
N ALA A 214 -2.04 -30.02 34.90
CA ALA A 214 -3.32 -30.71 35.10
C ALA A 214 -3.83 -30.64 36.56
N GLY A 215 -2.92 -30.64 37.54
CA GLY A 215 -3.21 -30.66 38.98
C GLY A 215 -3.82 -29.37 39.55
N ASP A 216 -3.72 -28.23 38.86
CA ASP A 216 -4.30 -26.95 39.30
C ASP A 216 -5.48 -26.51 38.41
N ALA A 217 -6.52 -27.36 38.37
CA ALA A 217 -7.72 -27.11 37.59
C ALA A 217 -8.45 -25.82 38.04
N THR A 218 -8.37 -25.47 39.32
CA THR A 218 -9.01 -24.29 39.89
C THR A 218 -8.39 -23.00 39.36
N SER A 219 -7.07 -22.86 39.39
CA SER A 219 -6.39 -21.68 38.85
C SER A 219 -6.55 -21.58 37.33
N ARG A 220 -6.51 -22.70 36.60
CA ARG A 220 -6.74 -22.72 35.15
C ARG A 220 -8.13 -22.23 34.79
N ASN A 221 -9.17 -22.70 35.49
CA ASN A 221 -10.55 -22.27 35.26
C ASN A 221 -10.76 -20.80 35.63
N LYS A 222 -10.12 -20.32 36.70
CA LYS A 222 -10.14 -18.89 37.07
C LYS A 222 -9.49 -18.02 35.99
N ALA A 223 -8.31 -18.40 35.49
CA ALA A 223 -7.63 -17.68 34.42
C ALA A 223 -8.44 -17.67 33.11
N ARG A 224 -9.09 -18.79 32.76
CA ARG A 224 -10.02 -18.85 31.62
C ARG A 224 -11.21 -17.89 31.78
N ALA A 225 -11.80 -17.86 32.97
CA ALA A 225 -12.93 -16.96 33.25
C ALA A 225 -12.52 -15.48 33.19
N GLU A 226 -11.31 -15.15 33.66
CA GLU A 226 -10.76 -13.80 33.62
C GLU A 226 -10.41 -13.36 32.19
N LEU A 227 -9.78 -14.24 31.40
CA LEU A 227 -9.56 -14.03 29.97
C LEU A 227 -10.88 -13.80 29.23
N ALA A 228 -11.89 -14.62 29.50
CA ALA A 228 -13.20 -14.47 28.88
C ALA A 228 -13.87 -13.12 29.22
N ARG A 229 -13.70 -12.63 30.46
CA ARG A 229 -14.18 -11.31 30.88
C ARG A 229 -13.44 -10.17 30.17
N GLU A 230 -12.12 -10.23 30.08
CA GLU A 230 -11.32 -9.24 29.36
C GLU A 230 -11.69 -9.20 27.86
N LEU A 231 -11.82 -10.37 27.23
CA LEU A 231 -12.29 -10.47 25.84
C LEU A 231 -13.66 -9.81 25.66
N LEU A 232 -14.65 -10.18 26.48
CA LEU A 232 -15.98 -9.57 26.43
C LEU A 232 -15.92 -8.06 26.71
N GLY A 233 -15.05 -7.60 27.60
CA GLY A 233 -14.79 -6.19 27.88
C GLY A 233 -14.27 -5.44 26.64
N MET A 234 -13.31 -6.02 25.93
CA MET A 234 -12.73 -5.43 24.71
C MET A 234 -13.75 -5.32 23.56
N TYR A 235 -14.70 -6.26 23.44
CA TYR A 235 -15.71 -6.27 22.39
C TYR A 235 -17.03 -5.54 22.76
N SER A 236 -17.29 -5.30 24.05
CA SER A 236 -18.50 -4.61 24.52
C SER A 236 -18.38 -3.08 24.54
N GLN A 237 -17.17 -2.53 24.44
CA GLN A 237 -17.00 -1.10 24.23
C GLN A 237 -17.33 -0.76 22.77
N PRO A 238 -18.37 0.05 22.50
CA PRO A 238 -18.63 0.50 21.14
C PRO A 238 -17.42 1.31 20.68
N SER A 239 -16.85 0.91 19.55
CA SER A 239 -15.80 1.64 18.85
C SER A 239 -16.28 3.09 18.72
N ARG A 240 -15.79 4.00 19.58
CA ARG A 240 -16.11 5.42 19.45
C ARG A 240 -15.60 5.83 18.07
N PRO A 241 -16.45 6.32 17.16
CA PRO A 241 -15.95 6.91 15.92
C PRO A 241 -14.98 8.01 16.34
N ALA A 242 -13.78 8.00 15.74
CA ALA A 242 -12.83 9.08 15.92
C ALA A 242 -13.55 10.38 15.60
N ALA A 243 -13.59 11.30 16.56
CA ALA A 243 -14.22 12.60 16.36
C ALA A 243 -13.60 13.26 15.11
N GLU A 244 -14.47 13.66 14.18
CA GLU A 244 -14.14 14.36 12.94
C GLU A 244 -13.43 15.69 13.19
#